data_AF-A0A3B0Y8C2-F1
#
_entry.id   AF-A0A3B0Y8C2-F1
#
_cell.length_a   1.000
_cell.length_b   1.000
_cell.length_c   1.000
_cell.angle_alpha   90.00
_cell.angle_beta   90.00
_cell.angle_gamma   90.00
#
_symmetry.space_group_name_H-M   'P 1'
#
loop_
_entity.id
_entity.type
_entity.pdbx_description
1 polymer ?
#
loop_
_entity_poly.entity_id
_entity_poly.type
_entity_poly.pdbx_seq_one_letter_code
_entity_poly.pdbx_strand_id
1 'polypeptide(L)' 'QARVLIGPEGGFEDSEIEQAVESGFCRIKLGPRVLRTETAALATLVAIQTLWGDLV' A
#
# COMPACT_ATOMS: atom_id res chain seq x y z
N GLN A 1 -9.52 -2.31 -11.84
CA GLN A 1 -8.52 -3.15 -11.13
C GLN A 1 -7.66 -2.24 -10.28
N ALA A 2 -7.50 -2.54 -8.99
CA ALA A 2 -6.57 -1.84 -8.11
C ALA A 2 -5.19 -2.52 -8.17
N ARG A 3 -4.12 -1.71 -8.14
CA ARG A 3 -2.74 -2.17 -8.01
C ARG A 3 -2.15 -1.56 -6.75
N VAL A 4 -1.44 -2.37 -5.97
CA VAL A 4 -0.86 -1.96 -4.70
C VAL A 4 0.61 -2.35 -4.71
N LEU A 5 1.48 -1.41 -4.32
CA LEU A 5 2.90 -1.66 -4.08
C LEU A 5 3.13 -1.74 -2.57
N ILE A 6 3.70 -2.85 -2.11
CA ILE A 6 4.10 -3.06 -0.72
C ILE A 6 5.61 -3.29 -0.73
N GLY A 7 6.34 -2.43 -0.02
CA GLY A 7 7.80 -2.51 0.07
C GLY A 7 8.26 -3.56 1.09
N PRO A 8 9.55 -3.94 1.07
CA PRO A 8 10.17 -4.77 2.10
C PRO A 8 10.25 -4.03 3.45
N GLU A 9 10.75 -4.69 4.49
CA GLU A 9 10.91 -4.12 5.83
C GLU A 9 11.74 -2.83 5.86
N GLY A 10 12.70 -2.70 4.94
CA GLY A 10 13.53 -1.50 4.76
C GLY A 10 12.82 -0.34 4.07
N GLY A 11 11.61 -0.55 3.56
CA GLY A 11 10.90 0.42 2.73
C GLY A 11 11.41 0.47 1.29
N PHE A 12 11.03 1.54 0.60
CA PHE A 12 11.50 1.88 -0.74
C PHE A 12 12.55 2.97 -0.63
N GLU A 13 13.52 2.97 -1.55
CA GLU A 13 14.41 4.10 -1.74
C GLU A 13 13.63 5.31 -2.29
N ASP A 14 14.12 6.53 -2.03
CA ASP A 14 13.44 7.75 -2.50
C ASP A 14 13.25 7.76 -4.02
N SER A 15 14.23 7.24 -4.77
CA SER A 15 14.16 7.13 -6.24
C SER A 15 13.12 6.12 -6.72
N GLU A 16 12.83 5.06 -5.96
CA GLU A 16 11.76 4.10 -6.28
C GLU A 16 10.39 4.71 -6.01
N ILE A 17 10.27 5.52 -4.94
CA ILE A 17 9.04 6.26 -4.62
C ILE A 17 8.74 7.27 -5.73
N GLU A 18 9.74 8.02 -6.19
CA GLU A 18 9.60 8.96 -7.31
C GLU A 18 9.13 8.25 -8.59
N GLN A 19 9.78 7.15 -8.98
CA GLN A 19 9.36 6.35 -10.14
C GLN A 19 7.93 5.81 -10.01
N ALA A 20 7.53 5.37 -8.82
CA ALA A 20 6.17 4.90 -8.58
C ALA A 20 5.15 6.04 -8.77
N VAL A 21 5.44 7.24 -8.24
CA VAL A 21 4.59 8.42 -8.41
C VAL A 21 4.51 8.84 -9.88
N GLU A 22 5.63 8.85 -10.61
CA GLU A 22 5.66 9.13 -12.06
C GLU A 22 4.87 8.09 -12.86
N SER A 23 4.85 6.84 -12.41
CA SER A 23 4.04 5.76 -12.97
C SER A 23 2.55 5.82 -12.60
N GLY A 24 2.13 6.85 -11.86
CA GLY A 24 0.73 7.08 -11.48
C GLY A 24 0.29 6.45 -10.16
N PHE A 25 1.21 5.94 -9.33
CA PHE A 25 0.87 5.50 -7.97
C PHE A 25 0.68 6.70 -7.04
N CYS A 26 -0.25 6.57 -6.09
CA CYS A 26 -0.45 7.53 -5.02
C CYS A 26 0.03 6.95 -3.68
N ARG A 27 0.61 7.81 -2.84
CA ARG A 27 1.06 7.42 -1.49
C ARG A 27 -0.15 7.39 -0.56
N ILE A 28 -0.28 6.31 0.22
CA ILE A 28 -1.32 6.16 1.23
C ILE A 28 -0.70 5.84 2.59
N LYS A 29 -1.46 6.11 3.67
CA LYS A 29 -1.06 5.78 5.05
C LYS A 29 -2.14 4.95 5.73
N LEU A 30 -1.76 3.78 6.26
CA LEU A 30 -2.66 2.86 6.97
C LEU A 30 -2.65 3.14 8.48
N GLY A 31 -3.16 4.32 8.86
CA GLY A 31 -3.16 4.76 10.26
C GLY A 31 -1.77 5.16 10.78
N PRO A 32 -1.62 5.39 12.09
CA PRO A 32 -0.42 6.01 12.66
C PRO A 32 0.76 5.06 12.89
N ARG A 33 0.53 3.74 12.87
CA ARG A 33 1.53 2.71 13.20
C ARG A 33 2.23 2.19 11.95
N VAL A 34 3.54 1.97 12.04
CA VAL A 34 4.27 1.23 11.02
C VAL A 34 3.85 -0.24 11.09
N LEU A 35 3.33 -0.77 9.99
CA LEU A 35 2.95 -2.17 9.88
C LEU A 35 4.13 -2.97 9.31
N ARG A 36 4.26 -4.22 9.74
CA ARG A 36 5.16 -5.18 9.08
C ARG A 36 4.67 -5.46 7.65
N THR A 37 5.58 -5.81 6.76
CA THR A 37 5.35 -6.03 5.31
C THR A 37 4.08 -6.85 5.04
N GLU A 38 3.95 -8.02 5.67
CA GLU A 38 2.84 -8.94 5.47
C GLU A 38 1.53 -8.40 6.05
N THR A 39 1.61 -7.67 7.17
CA THR A 39 0.45 -7.03 7.80
C THR A 39 -0.04 -5.85 6.95
N ALA A 40 0.87 -5.07 6.36
CA ALA A 40 0.53 -3.97 5.48
C ALA A 40 -0.20 -4.46 4.23
N ALA A 41 0.28 -5.55 3.63
CA ALA A 41 -0.37 -6.17 2.47
C ALA A 41 -1.81 -6.62 2.79
N LEU A 42 -1.99 -7.40 3.86
CA LEU A 42 -3.32 -7.89 4.28
C LEU A 42 -4.26 -6.73 4.67
N ALA A 43 -3.78 -5.78 5.47
CA ALA A 43 -4.58 -4.63 5.88
C ALA A 43 -5.02 -3.78 4.70
N THR A 44 -4.15 -3.59 3.69
CA THR A 44 -4.51 -2.87 2.46
C THR A 44 -5.59 -3.59 1.67
N LEU A 45 -5.44 -4.90 1.48
CA LEU A 45 -6.42 -5.70 0.75
C LEU A 45 -7.80 -5.65 1.44
N VAL A 46 -7.83 -5.84 2.76
CA VAL A 46 -9.06 -5.75 3.55
C VAL A 46 -9.66 -4.35 3.44
N ALA A 47 -8.87 -3.28 3.63
CA ALA A 47 -9.38 -1.92 3.54
C ALA A 47 -9.97 -1.60 2.15
N ILE A 48 -9.31 -2.03 1.07
CA ILE A 48 -9.82 -1.85 -0.29
C ILE A 48 -11.15 -2.59 -0.48
N GLN A 49 -11.23 -3.84 -0.03
CA GLN A 49 -12.44 -4.64 -0.18
C GLN A 49 -13.59 -4.16 0.70
N THR A 50 -13.33 -3.67 1.91
CA THR A 50 -14.34 -3.08 2.78
C THR A 50 -14.90 -1.77 2.21
N LEU A 51 -14.07 -0.95 1.57
CA LEU A 51 -14.48 0.36 1.08
C LEU A 51 -15.10 0.32 -0.32
N TRP A 52 -14.63 -0.57 -1.18
CA TRP A 52 -14.99 -0.58 -2.61
C TRP A 52 -15.27 -1.97 -3.18
N GLY A 53 -15.12 -3.01 -2.36
CA GLY A 53 -15.30 -4.39 -2.78
C GLY A 53 -16.60 -5.01 -2.26
N ASP A 54 -16.54 -6.30 -2.03
CA ASP A 54 -17.66 -7.15 -1.62
C ASP A 54 -17.45 -7.82 -0.25
N LEU A 55 -16.43 -7.38 0.50
CA LEU A 55 -16.18 -7.88 1.85
C LEU A 55 -17.24 -7.34 2.81
N VAL A 56 -18.10 -8.25 3.27
CA VAL A 56 -19.17 -8.01 4.25
C VAL A 56 -18.64 -8.06 5.68
#